data_AF-A0A1B6H7B0-F1
#
_entry.id   AF-A0A1B6H7B0-F1
#
_cell.length_a   1.000
_cell.length_b   1.000
_cell.length_c   1.000
_cell.angle_alpha   90.00
_cell.angle_beta   90.00
_cell.angle_gamma   90.00
#
_symmetry.space_group_name_H-M   'P 1'
#
loop_
_entity.id
_entity.type
_entity.pdbx_description
1 polymer ?
#
loop_
_entity_poly.entity_id
_entity_poly.type
_entity_poly.pdbx_seq_one_letter_code
_entity_poly.pdbx_strand_id
1 'polypeptide(L)'
;GRRDSCECTSVAVRSLRPGASEATRREFIEEVETLWRLRDPHLTQVVGAELTQEPLYVVVEYPPLGDLNQFLQDHVADTTAHLPPSAKTLSYGCLIYLATQIASGMKYLESMKFLHRDLATRN
;
A
#
# COMPACT_ATOMS: atom_id res chain seq x y z
N GLY A 1 30.53 -2.61 23.05
CA GLY A 1 29.10 -2.95 22.95
C GLY A 1 28.46 -2.03 21.94
N ARG A 2 28.04 -2.55 20.79
CA ARG A 2 27.20 -1.80 19.85
C ARG A 2 25.78 -1.86 20.42
N ARG A 3 25.16 -0.70 20.58
CA ARG A 3 23.73 -0.60 20.84
C ARG A 3 23.06 -1.01 19.54
N ASP A 4 22.51 -2.22 19.50
CA ASP A 4 21.46 -2.55 18.54
C ASP A 4 20.29 -1.63 18.91
N SER A 5 20.18 -0.50 18.21
CA SER A 5 18.96 0.29 18.22
C SER A 5 17.89 -0.58 17.57
N CYS A 6 17.03 -1.20 18.39
CA CYS A 6 15.84 -1.87 17.89
C CYS A 6 14.99 -0.80 17.19
N GLU A 7 15.09 -0.74 15.87
CA GLU A 7 14.24 0.11 15.04
C GLU A 7 12.86 -0.54 14.98
N CYS A 8 11.88 0.08 15.63
CA CYS A 8 10.49 -0.38 15.59
C CYS A 8 9.82 0.20 14.35
N THR A 9 9.59 -0.64 13.34
CA THR A 9 8.88 -0.25 12.11
C THR A 9 7.40 -0.60 12.21
N SER A 10 6.52 0.36 11.92
CA SER A 10 5.08 0.12 11.82
C SER A 10 4.74 -0.74 10.60
N VAL A 11 3.82 -1.69 10.79
CA VAL A 11 3.36 -2.61 9.74
C VAL A 11 1.85 -2.76 9.76
N ALA A 12 1.25 -3.08 8.61
CA ALA A 12 -0.14 -3.47 8.51
C ALA A 12 -0.24 -5.00 8.47
N VAL A 13 -1.20 -5.57 9.20
CA VAL A 13 -1.45 -7.02 9.24
C VAL A 13 -2.83 -7.29 8.68
N ARG A 14 -2.90 -8.09 7.60
CA ARG A 14 -4.15 -8.65 7.07
C ARG A 14 -4.23 -10.11 7.51
N SER A 15 -5.34 -10.51 8.12
CA SER A 15 -5.58 -11.88 8.59
C SER A 15 -6.78 -12.50 7.89
N LEU A 16 -6.68 -13.78 7.55
CA LEU A 16 -7.85 -14.57 7.16
C LEU A 16 -8.66 -14.93 8.40
N ARG A 17 -9.98 -14.77 8.34
CA ARG A 17 -10.87 -15.10 9.46
C ARG A 17 -10.88 -16.63 9.69
N PRO A 18 -10.90 -17.09 10.96
CA PRO A 18 -11.11 -18.50 11.25
C PRO A 18 -12.40 -19.04 10.64
N GLY A 19 -12.37 -20.26 10.12
CA GLY A 19 -13.54 -20.89 9.49
C GLY A 19 -13.84 -20.41 8.06
N ALA A 20 -12.90 -19.71 7.40
CA ALA A 20 -12.99 -19.44 5.97
C ALA A 20 -13.00 -20.76 5.16
N SER A 21 -13.62 -20.72 3.99
CA SER A 21 -13.65 -21.89 3.10
C SER A 21 -12.25 -22.23 2.58
N GLU A 22 -12.00 -23.50 2.24
CA GLU A 22 -10.73 -23.92 1.61
C GLU A 22 -10.45 -23.18 0.29
N ALA A 23 -11.48 -22.74 -0.43
CA ALA A 23 -11.33 -21.92 -1.63
C ALA A 23 -10.77 -20.53 -1.28
N THR A 24 -11.39 -19.84 -0.32
CA THR A 24 -10.94 -18.53 0.18
C THR A 24 -9.54 -18.61 0.78
N ARG A 25 -9.23 -19.69 1.49
CA ARG A 25 -7.90 -19.97 2.04
C ARG A 25 -6.84 -20.05 0.95
N ARG A 26 -7.14 -20.77 -0.13
CA ARG A 26 -6.23 -20.90 -1.29
C ARG A 26 -6.03 -19.58 -2.02
N GLU A 27 -7.11 -18.83 -2.27
CA GLU A 27 -7.05 -17.51 -2.90
C GLU A 27 -6.17 -16.55 -2.09
N PHE A 28 -6.30 -16.56 -0.76
CA PHE A 28 -5.46 -15.74 0.12
C PHE A 28 -3.97 -16.13 0.01
N ILE A 29 -3.65 -17.42 0.03
CA ILE A 29 -2.27 -17.91 -0.11
C ILE A 29 -1.69 -17.52 -1.48
N GLU A 30 -2.44 -17.73 -2.57
CA GLU A 30 -2.03 -17.37 -3.93
C GLU A 30 -1.81 -15.86 -4.09
N GLU A 31 -2.68 -15.02 -3.50
CA GLU A 31 -2.52 -13.56 -3.45
C GLU A 31 -1.21 -13.19 -2.76
N VAL A 32 -0.98 -13.71 -1.55
CA VAL A 32 0.22 -13.38 -0.75
C VAL A 32 1.49 -13.84 -1.45
N GLU A 33 1.52 -15.05 -2.01
CA GLU A 33 2.68 -15.56 -2.76
C GLU A 33 2.98 -14.74 -4.01
N THR A 34 1.94 -14.23 -4.67
CA THR A 34 2.12 -13.36 -5.84
C THR A 34 2.67 -12.00 -5.43
N LEU A 35 2.07 -11.38 -4.41
CA LEU A 35 2.52 -10.09 -3.86
C LEU A 35 3.94 -10.18 -3.29
N TRP A 36 4.33 -11.33 -2.71
CA TRP A 36 5.67 -11.56 -2.19
C TRP A 36 6.76 -11.40 -3.26
N ARG A 37 6.47 -11.70 -4.52
CA ARG A 37 7.43 -11.62 -5.63
C ARG A 37 7.59 -10.21 -6.20
N LEU A 38 6.67 -9.31 -5.87
CA LEU A 38 6.69 -7.93 -6.36
C LEU A 38 7.65 -7.10 -5.49
N ARG A 39 8.55 -6.38 -6.16
CA ARG A 39 9.58 -5.53 -5.56
C ARG A 39 9.74 -4.28 -6.42
N ASP A 40 9.04 -3.22 -6.06
CA ASP A 40 9.13 -1.89 -6.67
C ASP A 40 8.86 -0.83 -5.60
N PRO A 41 9.58 0.31 -5.58
CA PRO A 41 9.39 1.35 -4.57
C PRO A 41 8.02 2.04 -4.61
N HIS A 42 7.24 1.88 -5.68
CA HIS A 42 5.90 2.46 -5.81
C HIS A 42 4.79 1.42 -5.58
N LEU A 43 5.12 0.27 -5.01
CA LEU A 43 4.17 -0.77 -4.61
C LEU A 43 4.37 -1.11 -3.13
N THR A 44 3.26 -1.29 -2.42
CA THR A 44 3.29 -1.77 -1.03
C THR A 44 3.92 -3.16 -0.97
N GLN A 45 4.97 -3.30 -0.17
CA GLN A 45 5.71 -4.57 -0.09
C GLN A 45 5.17 -5.49 1.01
N VAL A 46 5.15 -6.80 0.71
CA VAL A 46 5.00 -7.83 1.74
C VAL A 46 6.31 -7.98 2.52
N VAL A 47 6.22 -7.83 3.84
CA VAL A 47 7.33 -7.93 4.79
C VAL A 47 7.45 -9.34 5.37
N GLY A 48 6.31 -10.00 5.62
CA GLY A 48 6.25 -11.34 6.21
C GLY A 48 4.88 -11.99 6.02
N ALA A 49 4.78 -13.29 6.24
CA ALA A 49 3.50 -14.00 6.27
C ALA A 49 3.60 -15.30 7.08
N GLU A 50 2.49 -15.73 7.67
CA GLU A 50 2.29 -17.08 8.20
C GLU A 50 1.16 -17.73 7.40
N LEU A 51 1.53 -18.72 6.60
CA LEU A 51 0.62 -19.36 5.63
C LEU A 51 0.36 -20.84 5.93
N THR A 52 0.93 -21.38 7.01
CA THR A 52 0.86 -22.81 7.33
C THR A 52 -0.09 -23.11 8.48
N GLN A 53 -0.16 -22.24 9.49
CA GLN A 53 -1.00 -22.43 10.66
C GLN A 53 -2.08 -21.36 10.77
N GLU A 54 -3.29 -21.74 11.19
CA GLU A 54 -4.36 -20.78 11.42
C GLU A 54 -4.16 -19.99 12.73
N PRO A 55 -4.48 -18.68 12.74
CA PRO A 55 -4.99 -17.90 11.62
C PRO A 55 -3.87 -17.49 10.64
N LEU A 56 -4.17 -17.56 9.34
CA LEU A 56 -3.25 -17.10 8.30
C LEU A 56 -3.16 -15.58 8.34
N TYR A 57 -1.95 -15.04 8.25
CA TYR A 57 -1.74 -13.60 8.20
C TYR A 57 -0.62 -13.20 7.25
N VAL A 58 -0.75 -12.01 6.70
CA VAL A 58 0.29 -11.33 5.92
C VAL A 58 0.60 -9.98 6.55
N VAL A 59 1.88 -9.69 6.66
CA VAL A 59 2.44 -8.45 7.17
C VAL A 59 2.95 -7.65 5.97
N VAL A 60 2.42 -6.45 5.79
CA VAL A 60 2.79 -5.53 4.71
C VAL A 60 3.26 -4.19 5.29
N GLU A 61 3.92 -3.40 4.46
CA GLU A 61 4.29 -2.03 4.81
C GLU A 61 3.06 -1.21 5.22
N TYR A 62 3.23 -0.36 6.24
CA TYR A 62 2.17 0.52 6.71
C TYR A 62 2.28 1.90 6.05
N PRO A 63 1.29 2.35 5.25
CA PRO A 63 1.28 3.70 4.71
C PRO A 63 0.83 4.70 5.80
N PRO A 64 1.72 5.56 6.32
CA PRO A 64 1.40 6.42 7.47
C PRO A 64 0.39 7.53 7.14
N LEU A 65 0.20 7.83 5.86
CA LEU A 65 -0.72 8.86 5.38
C LEU A 65 -2.08 8.30 4.95
N GLY A 66 -2.31 7.00 5.13
CA GLY A 66 -3.51 6.33 4.64
C GLY A 66 -3.52 6.15 3.12
N ASP A 67 -4.72 5.94 2.56
CA ASP A 67 -4.90 5.82 1.11
C ASP A 67 -4.87 7.18 0.40
N LEU A 68 -4.59 7.16 -0.90
CA LEU A 68 -4.45 8.36 -1.71
C LEU A 68 -5.78 9.13 -1.82
N ASN A 69 -6.92 8.45 -1.79
CA ASN A 69 -8.22 9.08 -1.86
C ASN A 69 -8.47 9.99 -0.65
N GLN A 70 -8.27 9.48 0.57
CA GLN A 70 -8.38 10.28 1.79
C GLN A 70 -7.33 11.39 1.80
N PHE A 71 -6.09 11.08 1.41
CA PHE A 71 -5.04 12.08 1.31
C PHE A 71 -5.44 13.24 0.39
N LEU A 72 -6.00 12.96 -0.78
CA LEU A 72 -6.45 14.01 -1.70
C LEU A 72 -7.63 14.82 -1.15
N GLN A 73 -8.57 14.19 -0.43
CA GLN A 73 -9.71 14.88 0.18
C GLN A 73 -9.30 15.79 1.35
N ASP A 74 -8.22 15.44 2.05
CA ASP A 74 -7.67 16.23 3.16
C ASP A 74 -6.87 17.45 2.69
N HIS A 75 -6.65 17.61 1.38
CA HIS A 75 -5.87 18.71 0.81
C HIS A 75 -6.69 19.53 -0.18
N VAL A 76 -6.37 20.81 -0.25
CA VAL A 76 -6.97 21.76 -1.19
C VAL A 76 -5.93 22.24 -2.21
N ALA A 77 -6.37 22.70 -3.38
CA ALA A 77 -5.44 23.26 -4.35
C ALA A 77 -4.74 24.50 -3.78
N ASP A 78 -3.42 24.61 -3.97
CA ASP A 78 -2.61 25.75 -3.53
C ASP A 78 -2.99 27.09 -4.18
N THR A 79 -3.71 27.04 -5.30
CA THR A 79 -4.28 28.20 -6.00
C THR A 79 -5.59 28.71 -5.39
N THR A 80 -6.13 28.03 -4.38
CA THR A 80 -7.40 28.42 -3.75
C THR A 80 -7.24 29.74 -2.98
N ALA A 81 -8.08 30.72 -3.28
CA ALA A 81 -8.08 32.00 -2.58
C ALA A 81 -8.69 31.88 -1.17
N HIS A 82 -8.23 32.70 -0.23
CA HIS A 82 -8.75 32.79 1.15
C HIS A 82 -8.67 31.49 1.97
N LEU A 83 -7.58 30.74 1.83
CA LEU A 83 -7.35 29.57 2.66
C LEU A 83 -7.01 29.94 4.11
N PRO A 84 -7.50 29.17 5.10
CA PRO A 84 -7.03 29.32 6.47
C PRO A 84 -5.54 28.94 6.56
N PRO A 85 -4.76 29.53 7.49
CA PRO A 85 -3.34 29.24 7.64
C PRO A 85 -3.00 27.76 7.89
N SER A 86 -3.96 26.98 8.39
CA SER A 86 -3.82 25.56 8.69
C SER A 86 -4.25 24.64 7.53
N ALA A 87 -4.68 25.18 6.39
CA ALA A 87 -5.07 24.37 5.24
C ALA A 87 -3.87 23.58 4.71
N LYS A 88 -4.04 22.28 4.54
CA LYS A 88 -3.07 21.46 3.81
C LYS A 88 -3.31 21.67 2.32
N THR A 89 -2.26 22.04 1.59
CA THR A 89 -2.36 22.32 0.16
C THR A 89 -1.58 21.33 -0.69
N LEU A 90 -2.05 21.11 -1.92
CA LEU A 90 -1.31 20.39 -2.95
C LEU A 90 -1.14 21.27 -4.17
N SER A 91 0.09 21.31 -4.69
CA SER A 91 0.39 21.96 -5.96
C SER A 91 0.10 21.05 -7.13
N TYR A 92 -0.14 21.63 -8.29
CA TYR A 92 -0.27 20.89 -9.55
C TYR A 92 0.95 19.98 -9.81
N GLY A 93 2.16 20.47 -9.51
CA GLY A 93 3.39 19.68 -9.63
C GLY A 93 3.39 18.43 -8.76
N CYS A 94 2.86 18.51 -7.53
CA CYS A 94 2.72 17.34 -6.65
C CYS A 94 1.76 16.30 -7.24
N LEU A 95 0.63 16.74 -7.81
CA LEU A 95 -0.33 15.84 -8.46
C LEU A 95 0.28 15.10 -9.65
N ILE A 96 1.06 15.79 -10.49
CA ILE A 96 1.79 15.16 -11.58
C ILE A 96 2.82 14.16 -11.06
N TYR A 97 3.53 14.50 -9.98
CA TYR A 97 4.49 13.59 -9.36
C TYR A 97 3.84 12.32 -8.79
N LEU A 98 2.69 12.44 -8.12
CA LEU A 98 1.91 11.29 -7.66
C LEU A 98 1.47 10.40 -8.83
N ALA A 99 0.89 11.00 -9.88
CA ALA A 99 0.49 10.26 -11.08
C ALA A 99 1.67 9.54 -11.75
N THR A 100 2.85 10.18 -11.77
CA THR A 100 4.07 9.58 -12.33
C THR A 100 4.53 8.35 -11.54
N GLN A 101 4.49 8.41 -10.22
CA GLN A 101 4.83 7.26 -9.36
C GLN A 101 3.87 6.09 -9.56
N ILE A 102 2.56 6.36 -9.59
CA ILE A 102 1.54 5.33 -9.86
C ILE A 102 1.77 4.69 -11.23
N ALA A 103 2.02 5.50 -12.26
CA ALA A 103 2.33 5.00 -13.60
C ALA A 103 3.59 4.13 -13.62
N SER A 104 4.63 4.51 -12.85
CA SER A 104 5.85 3.72 -12.71
C SER A 104 5.59 2.35 -12.08
N GLY A 105 4.83 2.31 -10.97
CA GLY A 105 4.44 1.05 -10.32
C GLY A 105 3.60 0.15 -11.24
N MET A 106 2.64 0.74 -11.97
CA MET A 106 1.81 -0.01 -12.93
C MET A 106 2.63 -0.57 -14.11
N LYS A 107 3.62 0.18 -14.60
CA LYS A 107 4.57 -0.31 -15.61
C LYS A 107 5.38 -1.50 -15.09
N TYR A 108 5.79 -1.47 -13.81
CA TYR A 108 6.45 -2.61 -13.20
C TYR A 108 5.52 -3.83 -13.13
N LEU A 109 4.26 -3.67 -12.68
CA LEU A 109 3.28 -4.76 -12.66
C LEU A 109 3.06 -5.38 -14.05
N GLU A 110 2.95 -4.55 -15.08
CA GLU A 110 2.85 -5.00 -16.47
C GLU A 110 4.07 -5.85 -16.87
N SER A 111 5.28 -5.42 -16.52
CA SER A 111 6.51 -6.17 -16.81
C SER A 111 6.55 -7.54 -16.13
N MET A 112 5.87 -7.66 -14.98
CA MET A 112 5.69 -8.91 -14.23
C MET A 112 4.49 -9.73 -14.71
N LYS A 113 3.79 -9.29 -15.77
CA LYS A 113 2.55 -9.87 -16.29
C LYS A 113 1.44 -9.96 -15.22
N PHE A 114 1.44 -9.02 -14.28
CA PHE A 114 0.47 -8.94 -13.21
C PHE A 114 -0.61 -7.91 -13.55
N LEU A 115 -1.88 -8.32 -13.49
CA LEU A 115 -3.02 -7.43 -13.71
C LEU A 115 -3.57 -6.98 -12.36
N HIS A 116 -3.51 -5.68 -12.07
CA HIS A 116 -4.03 -5.12 -10.81
C HIS A 116 -5.54 -5.32 -10.63
N ARG A 117 -6.32 -5.20 -11.72
CA ARG A 117 -7.80 -5.36 -11.80
C ARG A 117 -8.65 -4.37 -11.01
N ASP A 118 -8.16 -3.77 -9.93
CA ASP A 118 -8.86 -2.72 -9.17
C ASP A 118 -7.98 -1.49 -8.93
N LEU A 119 -7.45 -0.88 -10.00
CA LEU A 119 -6.65 0.34 -9.86
C LEU A 119 -7.56 1.53 -9.54
N ALA A 120 -7.46 2.06 -8.32
CA ALA A 120 -8.24 3.19 -7.84
C ALA A 120 -7.48 3.93 -6.74
N THR A 121 -7.80 5.19 -6.47
CA THR A 121 -7.12 6.01 -5.45
C THR A 121 -7.27 5.52 -4.01
N ARG A 122 -8.21 4.60 -3.76
CA ARG A 122 -8.43 3.98 -2.43
C ARG A 122 -7.58 2.72 -2.19
N ASN A 123 -6.87 2.24 -3.21
CA ASN A 123 -6.11 0.99 -3.23
C ASN A 123 -4.63 1.29 -3.46
#